data_AF-A0A6P8HJ94-F1
#
_entry.id   AF-A0A6P8HJ94-F1
#
_cell.length_a   1.000
_cell.length_b   1.000
_cell.length_c   1.000
_cell.angle_alpha   90.00
_cell.angle_beta   90.00
_cell.angle_gamma   90.00
#
_symmetry.space_group_name_H-M   'P 1'
#
loop_
_entity.id
_entity.type
_entity.pdbx_description
1 polymer ?
#
loop_
_entity_poly.entity_id
_entity_poly.type
_entity_poly.pdbx_seq_one_letter_code
_entity_poly.pdbx_strand_id
1 'polypeptide(L)'
;MMFKKVLLLVLVSSVLLVSTRAWKDMKDRLKGRVIHFESREEPGRWLWQNDNSDTRGAKYMFADRLPERDIYYKPRVQWQVKVCGGNYLCLTPLSLTQYPHYLTAGHPPSSDKFTAKLERVDSSLLLDDNKRYHWRIFCEDDSLFKCKAVPELFEGYVLRKEPTMSNGHSHVSLAKEGPTSGLWKIHAAIPTDAYVQIFQTTNKGSTEQAAEYKTTVGISKSESSSHTITHSVSFEISSSFKAVDFSASTSLENSWENTKSSTFETAKEVTHSLKIPPKTKITLYQLIGNYAGKFNIGADNYAIEEEKLEGAKRKRYYKMRFDGEPLQGAMRKQYFKKRFKEYFQRK
;
A
#
# COMPACT_ATOMS: atom_id res chain seq x y z
N MET A 1 -2.84 -54.54 -19.82
CA MET A 1 -2.16 -54.24 -18.54
C MET A 1 -1.56 -52.82 -18.45
N MET A 2 -1.28 -52.15 -19.58
CA MET A 2 -0.68 -50.80 -19.64
C MET A 2 -1.66 -49.66 -19.26
N PHE A 3 -2.95 -49.78 -19.62
CA PHE A 3 -3.97 -48.75 -19.35
C PHE A 3 -4.24 -48.46 -17.87
N LYS A 4 -4.21 -49.48 -16.99
CA LYS A 4 -4.41 -49.28 -15.54
C LYS A 4 -3.26 -48.50 -14.89
N LYS A 5 -2.03 -48.66 -15.37
CA LYS A 5 -0.85 -47.94 -14.86
C LYS A 5 -0.86 -46.47 -15.28
N VAL A 6 -1.26 -46.18 -16.53
CA VAL A 6 -1.40 -44.80 -17.04
C VAL A 6 -2.55 -44.07 -16.33
N LEU A 7 -3.70 -44.72 -16.12
CA LEU A 7 -4.83 -44.12 -15.41
C LEU A 7 -4.48 -43.81 -13.94
N LEU A 8 -3.75 -44.70 -13.27
CA LEU A 8 -3.27 -44.46 -11.90
C LEU A 8 -2.27 -43.30 -11.86
N LEU A 9 -1.38 -43.19 -12.86
CA LEU A 9 -0.43 -42.08 -12.96
C LEU A 9 -1.14 -40.74 -13.19
N VAL A 10 -2.16 -40.71 -14.05
CA VAL A 10 -2.97 -39.51 -14.31
C VAL A 10 -3.79 -39.13 -13.08
N LEU A 11 -4.40 -40.09 -12.37
CA LEU A 11 -5.12 -39.83 -11.12
C LEU A 11 -4.19 -39.31 -10.01
N VAL A 12 -3.02 -39.91 -9.84
CA VAL A 12 -2.01 -39.45 -8.86
C VAL A 12 -1.48 -38.06 -9.23
N SER A 13 -1.25 -37.78 -10.52
CA SER A 13 -0.82 -36.46 -11.01
C SER A 13 -1.91 -35.39 -10.85
N SER A 14 -3.17 -35.77 -11.03
CA SER A 14 -4.34 -34.89 -10.85
C SER A 14 -4.58 -34.58 -9.37
N VAL A 15 -4.42 -35.56 -8.49
CA VAL A 15 -4.53 -35.39 -7.03
C VAL A 15 -3.37 -34.56 -6.48
N LEU A 16 -2.16 -34.70 -7.04
CA LEU A 16 -1.01 -33.84 -6.71
C LEU A 16 -1.14 -32.41 -7.25
N LEU A 17 -1.85 -32.19 -8.35
CA LEU A 17 -2.14 -30.84 -8.86
C LEU A 17 -3.28 -30.13 -8.12
N VAL A 18 -4.17 -30.89 -7.46
CA VAL A 18 -5.30 -30.35 -6.67
C VAL A 18 -4.92 -30.13 -5.20
N SER A 19 -3.78 -30.63 -4.74
CA SER A 19 -3.31 -30.56 -3.36
C SER A 19 -2.03 -29.73 -3.23
N THR A 20 -2.07 -28.70 -2.38
CA THR A 20 -0.98 -27.80 -1.95
C THR A 20 -0.66 -26.59 -2.83
N ARG A 21 -1.59 -25.63 -2.93
CA ARG A 21 -1.11 -24.24 -2.87
C ARG A 21 -0.55 -24.03 -1.46
N ALA A 22 0.77 -24.15 -1.32
CA ALA A 22 1.43 -23.87 -0.06
C ALA A 22 1.10 -22.42 0.35
N TRP A 23 0.63 -22.25 1.57
CA TRP A 23 0.42 -20.94 2.18
C TRP A 23 1.71 -20.12 2.11
N LYS A 24 1.68 -18.99 1.40
CA LYS A 24 2.82 -18.09 1.24
C LYS A 24 2.91 -17.14 2.43
N ASP A 25 4.10 -17.00 3.03
CA ASP A 25 4.36 -15.98 4.05
C ASP A 25 4.38 -14.58 3.42
N MET A 26 3.53 -13.69 3.92
CA MET A 26 3.36 -12.33 3.39
C MET A 26 4.22 -11.27 4.11
N LYS A 27 5.13 -11.66 5.01
CA LYS A 27 5.98 -10.72 5.76
C LYS A 27 6.61 -9.65 4.88
N ASP A 28 7.34 -10.05 3.83
CA ASP A 28 8.02 -9.10 2.94
C ASP A 28 7.05 -8.27 2.11
N ARG A 29 5.85 -8.80 1.86
CA ARG A 29 4.81 -8.08 1.14
C ARG A 29 4.14 -7.01 1.99
N LEU A 30 3.98 -7.24 3.30
CA LEU A 30 3.20 -6.38 4.18
C LEU A 30 4.04 -5.50 5.10
N LYS A 31 5.31 -5.83 5.34
CA LYS A 31 6.18 -5.04 6.24
C LYS A 31 6.23 -3.57 5.83
N GLY A 32 6.09 -2.69 6.82
CA GLY A 32 6.11 -1.23 6.63
C GLY A 32 4.85 -0.63 6.02
N ARG A 33 3.85 -1.45 5.65
CA ARG A 33 2.58 -0.98 5.06
C ARG A 33 1.53 -0.72 6.12
N VAL A 34 0.54 0.07 5.75
CA VAL A 34 -0.77 0.07 6.40
C VAL A 34 -1.69 -0.89 5.65
N ILE A 35 -2.36 -1.77 6.38
CA ILE A 35 -3.24 -2.79 5.82
C ILE A 35 -4.63 -2.73 6.47
N HIS A 36 -5.61 -3.34 5.82
CA HIS A 36 -6.96 -3.49 6.34
C HIS A 36 -7.39 -4.95 6.21
N PHE A 37 -8.05 -5.50 7.23
CA PHE A 37 -8.57 -6.86 7.19
C PHE A 37 -10.08 -6.84 6.93
N GLU A 38 -10.51 -7.47 5.84
CA GLU A 38 -11.91 -7.71 5.53
C GLU A 38 -12.22 -9.19 5.74
N SER A 39 -13.27 -9.50 6.51
CA SER A 39 -13.68 -10.88 6.77
C SER A 39 -14.12 -11.57 5.49
N ARG A 40 -13.67 -12.80 5.27
CA ARG A 40 -14.15 -13.66 4.18
C ARG A 40 -15.43 -14.41 4.51
N GLU A 41 -15.68 -14.61 5.79
CA GLU A 41 -16.91 -15.26 6.27
C GLU A 41 -18.12 -14.35 6.03
N GLU A 42 -17.92 -13.03 6.06
CA GLU A 42 -18.95 -12.04 5.75
C GLU A 42 -18.30 -10.77 5.16
N PRO A 43 -18.23 -10.65 3.80
CA PRO A 43 -17.63 -9.50 3.13
C PRO A 43 -18.25 -8.15 3.56
N GLY A 44 -17.45 -7.09 3.48
CA GLY A 44 -17.79 -5.76 3.96
C GLY A 44 -17.67 -5.58 5.49
N ARG A 45 -17.27 -6.62 6.24
CA ARG A 45 -16.92 -6.51 7.66
C ARG A 45 -15.43 -6.37 7.88
N TRP A 46 -15.02 -5.30 8.55
CA TRP A 46 -13.62 -4.91 8.68
C TRP A 46 -13.13 -5.01 10.11
N LEU A 47 -11.94 -5.60 10.31
CA LEU A 47 -11.29 -5.63 11.61
C LEU A 47 -11.03 -4.21 12.10
N TRP A 48 -11.60 -3.86 13.25
CA TRP A 48 -11.49 -2.52 13.79
C TRP A 48 -11.34 -2.52 15.31
N GLN A 49 -10.63 -1.50 15.79
CA GLN A 49 -10.42 -1.26 17.22
C GLN A 49 -11.70 -0.73 17.89
N ASN A 50 -12.18 -1.45 18.91
CA ASN A 50 -13.28 -1.00 19.78
C ASN A 50 -12.73 -0.13 20.93
N ASP A 51 -13.48 0.87 21.36
CA ASP A 51 -13.11 1.73 22.50
C ASP A 51 -13.26 1.03 23.86
N ASN A 52 -14.09 -0.02 23.93
CA ASN A 52 -14.23 -0.83 25.13
C ASN A 52 -12.89 -1.41 25.56
N SER A 53 -12.53 -1.20 26.82
CA SER A 53 -11.31 -1.71 27.42
C SER A 53 -11.62 -2.60 28.61
N ASP A 54 -10.75 -3.57 28.86
CA ASP A 54 -10.74 -4.33 30.11
C ASP A 54 -10.18 -3.48 31.27
N THR A 55 -10.21 -4.03 32.49
CA THR A 55 -9.72 -3.36 33.70
C THR A 55 -8.22 -3.03 33.65
N ARG A 56 -7.47 -3.60 32.70
CA ARG A 56 -6.04 -3.35 32.48
C ARG A 56 -5.80 -2.40 31.30
N GLY A 57 -6.87 -1.83 30.72
CA GLY A 57 -6.81 -0.90 29.60
C GLY A 57 -6.63 -1.58 28.24
N ALA A 58 -6.64 -2.92 28.16
CA ALA A 58 -6.55 -3.62 26.88
C ALA A 58 -7.87 -3.47 26.12
N LYS A 59 -7.82 -3.17 24.83
CA LYS A 59 -8.99 -2.87 24.01
C LYS A 59 -9.44 -4.08 23.21
N TYR A 60 -10.76 -4.30 23.15
CA TYR A 60 -11.31 -5.40 22.38
C TYR A 60 -11.30 -5.13 20.87
N MET A 61 -11.35 -6.21 20.10
CA MET A 61 -11.35 -6.20 18.63
C MET A 61 -12.68 -6.67 18.09
N PHE A 62 -13.23 -5.94 17.13
CA PHE A 62 -14.47 -6.27 16.43
C PHE A 62 -14.24 -6.39 14.92
N ALA A 63 -15.20 -6.96 14.19
CA ALA A 63 -15.25 -6.92 12.74
C ALA A 63 -16.64 -6.52 12.24
N ASP A 64 -16.78 -5.26 11.82
CA ASP A 64 -18.08 -4.65 11.57
C ASP A 64 -18.23 -4.05 10.18
N ARG A 65 -19.49 -3.85 9.77
CA ARG A 65 -19.82 -3.36 8.44
C ARG A 65 -19.33 -1.95 8.25
N LEU A 66 -18.51 -1.74 7.22
CA LEU A 66 -18.11 -0.43 6.74
C LEU A 66 -18.09 -0.42 5.21
N PRO A 67 -18.56 0.65 4.55
CA PRO A 67 -18.38 0.81 3.12
C PRO A 67 -16.88 0.77 2.78
N GLU A 68 -16.50 0.01 1.75
CA GLU A 68 -15.10 -0.13 1.34
C GLU A 68 -14.43 1.23 1.06
N ARG A 69 -15.16 2.20 0.52
CA ARG A 69 -14.62 3.55 0.27
C ARG A 69 -14.20 4.29 1.54
N ASP A 70 -14.79 3.96 2.69
CA ASP A 70 -14.60 4.67 3.95
C ASP A 70 -13.36 4.16 4.71
N ILE A 71 -12.82 2.99 4.34
CA ILE A 71 -11.70 2.35 5.06
C ILE A 71 -10.45 3.24 5.09
N TYR A 72 -10.20 3.96 4.00
CA TYR A 72 -9.07 4.88 3.88
C TYR A 72 -9.18 6.09 4.81
N TYR A 73 -10.38 6.42 5.28
CA TYR A 73 -10.65 7.60 6.09
C TYR A 73 -10.89 7.27 7.56
N LYS A 74 -10.89 5.99 7.95
CA LYS A 74 -11.16 5.54 9.32
C LYS A 74 -9.91 4.94 9.97
N PRO A 75 -9.19 5.70 10.84
CA PRO A 75 -7.99 5.23 11.53
C PRO A 75 -8.12 3.90 12.28
N ARG A 76 -9.33 3.57 12.72
CA ARG A 76 -9.60 2.36 13.53
C ARG A 76 -9.55 1.05 12.76
N VAL A 77 -9.64 1.09 11.43
CA VAL A 77 -9.54 -0.09 10.55
C VAL A 77 -8.18 -0.19 9.84
N GLN A 78 -7.34 0.82 10.01
CA GLN A 78 -6.01 0.92 9.43
C GLN A 78 -4.97 0.34 10.39
N TRP A 79 -4.26 -0.68 9.93
CA TRP A 79 -3.26 -1.41 10.71
C TRP A 79 -1.87 -1.17 10.14
N GLN A 80 -1.04 -0.44 10.86
CA GLN A 80 0.37 -0.36 10.51
C GLN A 80 1.06 -1.68 10.87
N VAL A 81 1.77 -2.23 9.89
CA VAL A 81 2.52 -3.48 10.01
C VAL A 81 4.00 -3.15 10.18
N LYS A 82 4.60 -3.65 11.27
CA LYS A 82 6.03 -3.55 11.56
C LYS A 82 6.63 -4.94 11.70
N VAL A 83 7.92 -5.08 11.41
CA VAL A 83 8.66 -6.29 11.75
C VAL A 83 9.05 -6.22 13.23
N CYS A 84 8.86 -7.32 13.95
CA CYS A 84 9.26 -7.49 15.35
C CYS A 84 9.73 -8.93 15.58
N GLY A 85 10.51 -9.15 16.65
CA GLY A 85 11.02 -10.49 17.00
C GLY A 85 11.84 -11.12 15.87
N GLY A 86 12.54 -10.29 15.09
CA GLY A 86 13.33 -10.65 13.91
C GLY A 86 12.53 -11.06 12.67
N ASN A 87 11.53 -11.93 12.81
CA ASN A 87 10.83 -12.56 11.67
C ASN A 87 9.30 -12.52 11.75
N TYR A 88 8.73 -11.77 12.68
CA TYR A 88 7.28 -11.68 12.86
C TYR A 88 6.76 -10.29 12.53
N LEU A 89 5.44 -10.22 12.38
CA LEU A 89 4.71 -8.98 12.18
C LEU A 89 4.04 -8.56 13.48
N CYS A 90 4.21 -7.30 13.84
CA CYS A 90 3.46 -6.62 14.89
C CYS A 90 2.52 -5.60 14.25
N LEU A 91 1.26 -5.60 14.70
CA LEU A 91 0.21 -4.77 14.11
C LEU A 91 -0.28 -3.74 15.13
N THR A 92 -0.31 -2.47 14.75
CA THR A 92 -0.84 -1.36 15.57
C THR A 92 -1.90 -0.59 14.79
N PRO A 93 -3.04 -0.24 15.40
CA PRO A 93 -4.05 0.58 14.73
C PRO A 93 -3.58 2.04 14.66
N LEU A 94 -3.94 2.75 13.59
CA LEU A 94 -3.62 4.18 13.45
C LEU A 94 -4.48 5.09 14.34
N SER A 95 -5.55 4.58 14.93
CA SER A 95 -6.41 5.34 15.84
C SER A 95 -5.79 5.59 17.22
N LEU A 96 -4.79 4.82 17.63
CA LEU A 96 -4.19 4.89 18.96
C LEU A 96 -2.74 5.37 18.88
N THR A 97 -2.55 6.66 18.57
CA THR A 97 -1.22 7.26 18.38
C THR A 97 -0.56 7.75 19.68
N GLN A 98 -1.35 8.03 20.73
CA GLN A 98 -0.82 8.56 21.99
C GLN A 98 -0.02 7.52 22.78
N TYR A 99 -0.43 6.26 22.73
CA TYR A 99 0.27 5.15 23.37
C TYR A 99 0.29 3.96 22.42
N PRO A 100 1.46 3.32 22.22
CA PRO A 100 1.58 2.21 21.27
C PRO A 100 0.80 1.00 21.79
N HIS A 101 -0.26 0.64 21.05
CA HIS A 101 -1.05 -0.56 21.28
C HIS A 101 -0.78 -1.57 20.18
N TYR A 102 -0.55 -2.82 20.54
CA TYR A 102 -0.30 -3.88 19.58
C TYR A 102 -1.34 -4.97 19.67
N LEU A 103 -1.69 -5.53 18.51
CA LEU A 103 -2.52 -6.72 18.42
C LEU A 103 -1.80 -7.86 19.15
N THR A 104 -2.46 -8.39 20.17
CA THR A 104 -1.93 -9.43 21.04
C THR A 104 -2.82 -10.66 20.99
N ALA A 105 -2.20 -11.82 21.06
CA ALA A 105 -2.83 -13.10 21.28
C ALA A 105 -2.71 -13.46 22.75
N GLY A 106 -3.85 -13.71 23.41
CA GLY A 106 -3.87 -13.95 24.85
C GLY A 106 -4.87 -15.01 25.27
N HIS A 107 -4.62 -15.57 26.46
CA HIS A 107 -5.55 -16.44 27.16
C HIS A 107 -6.27 -15.64 28.26
N PRO A 108 -7.59 -15.49 28.21
CA PRO A 108 -8.33 -15.03 29.37
C PRO A 108 -8.31 -16.14 30.45
N PRO A 109 -7.96 -15.84 31.72
CA PRO A 109 -7.85 -16.85 32.79
C PRO A 109 -9.12 -17.66 33.09
N SER A 110 -10.28 -17.21 32.59
CA SER A 110 -11.60 -17.71 32.94
C SER A 110 -12.49 -18.02 31.73
N SER A 111 -11.91 -18.19 30.55
CA SER A 111 -12.69 -18.51 29.34
C SER A 111 -11.95 -19.48 28.42
N ASP A 112 -12.71 -20.42 27.87
CA ASP A 112 -12.23 -21.40 26.87
C ASP A 112 -11.90 -20.75 25.52
N LYS A 113 -12.18 -19.45 25.34
CA LYS A 113 -11.90 -18.71 24.11
C LYS A 113 -10.55 -18.01 24.20
N PHE A 114 -9.64 -18.38 23.31
CA PHE A 114 -8.44 -17.60 23.05
C PHE A 114 -8.82 -16.24 22.46
N THR A 115 -8.20 -15.18 22.97
CA THR A 115 -8.57 -13.80 22.66
C THR A 115 -7.55 -13.13 21.77
N ALA A 116 -8.03 -12.26 20.89
CA ALA A 116 -7.23 -11.26 20.20
C ALA A 116 -7.67 -9.88 20.71
N LYS A 117 -6.74 -9.11 21.27
CA LYS A 117 -7.01 -7.78 21.81
C LYS A 117 -5.86 -6.84 21.53
N LEU A 118 -6.03 -5.56 21.88
CA LEU A 118 -4.99 -4.55 21.78
C LEU A 118 -4.44 -4.27 23.18
N GLU A 119 -3.16 -4.52 23.38
CA GLU A 119 -2.50 -4.21 24.65
C GLU A 119 -1.51 -3.08 24.47
N ARG A 120 -1.46 -2.18 25.46
CA ARG A 120 -0.47 -1.12 25.55
C ARG A 120 0.89 -1.73 25.85
N VAL A 121 1.92 -1.27 25.13
CA VAL A 121 3.30 -1.73 25.32
C VAL A 121 4.21 -0.54 25.56
N ASP A 122 4.67 -0.34 26.79
CA ASP A 122 5.45 0.85 27.17
C ASP A 122 6.94 0.81 26.75
N SER A 123 7.42 -0.29 26.15
CA SER A 123 8.80 -0.45 25.70
C SER A 123 8.91 -1.31 24.45
N SER A 124 9.73 -0.88 23.47
CA SER A 124 10.00 -1.66 22.26
C SER A 124 10.71 -2.99 22.54
N LEU A 125 11.50 -3.09 23.62
CA LEU A 125 12.17 -4.34 24.01
C LEU A 125 11.15 -5.42 24.38
N LEU A 126 10.04 -5.03 25.01
CA LEU A 126 8.95 -5.95 25.32
C LEU A 126 8.22 -6.44 24.06
N LEU A 127 8.30 -5.69 22.95
CA LEU A 127 7.66 -6.07 21.70
C LEU A 127 8.42 -7.19 21.00
N ASP A 128 9.75 -7.14 21.00
CA ASP A 128 10.60 -8.10 20.27
C ASP A 128 10.77 -9.45 21.00
N ASP A 129 10.73 -9.44 22.34
CA ASP A 129 10.93 -10.66 23.14
C ASP A 129 9.62 -11.38 23.48
N ASN A 130 8.46 -10.71 23.33
CA ASN A 130 7.18 -11.24 23.78
C ASN A 130 6.31 -11.76 22.61
N LYS A 131 6.31 -13.09 22.48
CA LYS A 131 5.56 -13.85 21.46
C LYS A 131 4.06 -13.56 21.38
N ARG A 132 3.47 -12.94 22.41
CA ARG A 132 2.06 -12.52 22.40
C ARG A 132 1.75 -11.52 21.29
N TYR A 133 2.73 -10.69 20.90
CA TYR A 133 2.57 -9.66 19.88
C TYR A 133 2.98 -10.13 18.47
N HIS A 134 3.53 -11.33 18.35
CA HIS A 134 4.12 -11.83 17.12
C HIS A 134 3.08 -12.55 16.27
N TRP A 135 2.89 -12.07 15.04
CA TRP A 135 1.97 -12.65 14.07
C TRP A 135 2.70 -13.05 12.80
N ARG A 136 2.24 -14.11 12.17
CA ARG A 136 2.53 -14.44 10.77
C ARG A 136 1.26 -14.28 9.95
N ILE A 137 1.39 -13.72 8.76
CA ILE A 137 0.29 -13.61 7.83
C ILE A 137 0.61 -14.48 6.64
N PHE A 138 -0.28 -15.43 6.37
CA PHE A 138 -0.14 -16.33 5.24
C PHE A 138 -1.29 -16.15 4.26
N CYS A 139 -1.02 -16.18 2.96
CA CYS A 139 -2.05 -16.12 1.92
C CYS A 139 -1.87 -17.25 0.88
N GLU A 140 -2.94 -17.60 0.15
CA GLU A 140 -2.85 -18.59 -0.94
C GLU A 140 -1.96 -18.10 -2.09
N ASP A 141 -1.94 -16.80 -2.33
CA ASP A 141 -1.14 -16.14 -3.36
C ASP A 141 -0.96 -14.63 -3.05
N ASP A 142 -0.28 -13.93 -3.96
CA ASP A 142 0.08 -12.51 -3.80
C ASP A 142 -1.12 -11.56 -4.02
N SER A 143 -2.32 -12.08 -4.31
CA SER A 143 -3.54 -11.26 -4.41
C SER A 143 -4.05 -10.77 -3.06
N LEU A 144 -3.56 -11.36 -1.97
CA LEU A 144 -4.02 -11.10 -0.59
C LEU A 144 -5.51 -11.37 -0.38
N PHE A 145 -6.15 -12.11 -1.29
CA PHE A 145 -7.59 -12.34 -1.29
C PHE A 145 -8.03 -13.33 -0.21
N LYS A 146 -7.23 -14.38 0.03
CA LYS A 146 -7.51 -15.42 1.01
C LYS A 146 -6.29 -15.62 1.89
N CYS A 147 -6.36 -15.09 3.09
CA CYS A 147 -5.27 -15.04 4.05
C CYS A 147 -5.70 -15.48 5.45
N LYS A 148 -4.74 -15.91 6.26
CA LYS A 148 -4.88 -16.18 7.68
C LYS A 148 -3.82 -15.43 8.47
N ALA A 149 -4.19 -14.90 9.63
CA ALA A 149 -3.26 -14.32 10.60
C ALA A 149 -3.09 -15.31 11.75
N VAL A 150 -1.86 -15.79 11.93
CA VAL A 150 -1.48 -16.85 12.88
C VAL A 150 -0.62 -16.24 13.98
N PRO A 151 -1.02 -16.30 15.26
CA PRO A 151 -0.17 -15.84 16.35
C PRO A 151 0.95 -16.85 16.65
N GLU A 152 2.15 -16.37 16.97
CA GLU A 152 3.27 -17.26 17.34
C GLU A 152 2.96 -18.05 18.62
N LEU A 153 2.31 -17.41 19.60
CA LEU A 153 2.05 -18.03 20.90
C LEU A 153 1.12 -19.25 20.83
N PHE A 154 0.22 -19.30 19.85
CA PHE A 154 -0.78 -20.37 19.71
C PHE A 154 -0.70 -20.99 18.31
N GLU A 155 0.26 -21.89 18.13
CA GLU A 155 0.41 -22.63 16.88
C GLU A 155 -0.87 -23.41 16.54
N GLY A 156 -1.27 -23.39 15.26
CA GLY A 156 -2.51 -24.00 14.80
C GLY A 156 -3.78 -23.22 15.11
N TYR A 157 -3.67 -21.98 15.63
CA TYR A 157 -4.79 -21.04 15.76
C TYR A 157 -4.69 -19.90 14.75
N VAL A 158 -5.82 -19.30 14.44
CA VAL A 158 -5.95 -18.17 13.51
C VAL A 158 -6.86 -17.09 14.09
N LEU A 159 -6.57 -15.83 13.75
CA LEU A 159 -7.46 -14.70 14.00
C LEU A 159 -8.80 -14.94 13.30
N ARG A 160 -9.90 -14.89 14.04
CA ARG A 160 -11.23 -15.21 13.51
C ARG A 160 -12.27 -14.18 13.92
N LYS A 161 -13.16 -13.88 12.97
CA LYS A 161 -14.42 -13.20 13.24
C LYS A 161 -15.41 -14.20 13.86
N GLU A 162 -15.98 -13.85 15.01
CA GLU A 162 -17.07 -14.60 15.63
C GLU A 162 -18.42 -14.35 14.91
N PRO A 163 -19.45 -15.17 15.15
CA PRO A 163 -20.79 -14.90 14.68
C PRO A 163 -21.26 -13.48 15.05
N THR A 164 -21.98 -12.87 14.12
CA THR A 164 -22.54 -11.53 14.33
C THR A 164 -23.60 -11.59 15.41
N MET A 165 -23.46 -10.73 16.43
CA MET A 165 -24.41 -10.61 17.53
C MET A 165 -25.67 -9.83 17.12
N SER A 166 -26.70 -9.88 17.96
CA SER A 166 -27.97 -9.17 17.74
C SER A 166 -27.81 -7.65 17.63
N ASN A 167 -26.80 -7.06 18.27
CA ASN A 167 -26.46 -5.64 18.16
C ASN A 167 -25.66 -5.29 16.88
N GLY A 168 -25.47 -6.25 15.98
CA GLY A 168 -24.78 -6.06 14.70
C GLY A 168 -23.26 -6.19 14.75
N HIS A 169 -22.67 -6.31 15.95
CA HIS A 169 -21.23 -6.41 16.13
C HIS A 169 -20.74 -7.86 16.02
N SER A 170 -19.54 -8.07 15.47
CA SER A 170 -18.85 -9.36 15.58
C SER A 170 -17.59 -9.23 16.43
N HIS A 171 -17.48 -10.02 17.50
CA HIS A 171 -16.21 -10.14 18.22
C HIS A 171 -15.12 -10.74 17.34
N VAL A 172 -13.86 -10.46 17.68
CA VAL A 172 -12.71 -11.13 17.08
C VAL A 172 -11.97 -11.90 18.17
N SER A 173 -11.63 -13.13 17.85
CA SER A 173 -11.03 -14.12 18.74
C SER A 173 -9.92 -14.88 18.00
N LEU A 174 -9.38 -15.90 18.68
CA LEU A 174 -8.58 -16.93 18.04
C LEU A 174 -9.37 -18.23 17.99
N ALA A 175 -9.32 -18.92 16.85
CA ALA A 175 -9.93 -20.22 16.66
C ALA A 175 -8.92 -21.21 16.08
N LYS A 176 -9.13 -22.50 16.33
CA LYS A 176 -8.32 -23.55 15.72
C LYS A 176 -8.43 -23.46 14.21
N GLU A 177 -7.29 -23.59 13.52
CA GLU A 177 -7.23 -23.51 12.07
C GLU A 177 -8.13 -24.60 11.46
N GLY A 178 -8.93 -24.19 10.48
CA GLY A 178 -9.83 -25.06 9.73
C GLY A 178 -9.97 -24.56 8.30
N PRO A 179 -10.57 -25.35 7.41
CA PRO A 179 -10.61 -25.06 5.96
C PRO A 179 -11.32 -23.75 5.61
N THR A 180 -12.22 -23.29 6.47
CA THR A 180 -13.03 -22.06 6.28
C THR A 180 -12.88 -21.05 7.42
N SER A 181 -12.11 -21.38 8.46
CA SER A 181 -12.04 -20.58 9.69
C SER A 181 -10.97 -19.51 9.58
N GLY A 182 -11.30 -18.28 10.02
CA GLY A 182 -10.31 -17.22 10.21
C GLY A 182 -9.68 -16.72 8.91
N LEU A 183 -10.46 -16.74 7.83
CA LEU A 183 -10.03 -16.25 6.52
C LEU A 183 -10.34 -14.76 6.36
N TRP A 184 -9.33 -14.02 5.90
CA TRP A 184 -9.38 -12.58 5.67
C TRP A 184 -8.93 -12.25 4.25
N LYS A 185 -9.57 -11.26 3.63
CA LYS A 185 -8.98 -10.51 2.52
C LYS A 185 -8.19 -9.37 3.13
N ILE A 186 -6.92 -9.29 2.80
CA ILE A 186 -6.04 -8.21 3.27
C ILE A 186 -5.93 -7.17 2.16
N HIS A 187 -6.37 -5.96 2.46
CA HIS A 187 -6.18 -4.83 1.57
C HIS A 187 -4.89 -4.15 1.95
N ALA A 188 -3.92 -4.19 1.05
CA ALA A 188 -2.65 -3.49 1.15
C ALA A 188 -2.41 -2.83 -0.21
N ALA A 189 -2.88 -1.59 -0.35
CA ALA A 189 -2.83 -0.92 -1.63
C ALA A 189 -1.39 -0.74 -2.10
N ILE A 190 -1.21 -0.83 -3.41
CA ILE A 190 0.06 -0.65 -4.09
C ILE A 190 -0.11 0.60 -4.92
N PRO A 191 0.65 1.66 -4.65
CA PRO A 191 0.63 2.81 -5.53
C PRO A 191 1.15 2.43 -6.92
N THR A 192 0.51 2.98 -7.95
CA THR A 192 1.00 2.93 -9.31
C THR A 192 1.44 4.32 -9.73
N ASP A 193 2.64 4.44 -10.28
CA ASP A 193 3.21 5.73 -10.69
C ASP A 193 3.37 5.79 -12.21
N ALA A 194 3.11 6.97 -12.77
CA ALA A 194 3.29 7.21 -14.19
C ALA A 194 3.65 8.67 -14.47
N TYR A 195 4.47 8.90 -15.50
CA TYR A 195 4.65 10.23 -16.06
C TYR A 195 3.49 10.55 -17.00
N VAL A 196 2.61 11.44 -16.56
CA VAL A 196 1.42 11.86 -17.32
C VAL A 196 1.72 13.18 -18.02
N GLN A 197 1.34 13.30 -19.30
CA GLN A 197 1.48 14.56 -20.02
C GLN A 197 0.56 15.61 -19.39
N ILE A 198 1.14 16.71 -18.93
CA ILE A 198 0.40 17.79 -18.25
C ILE A 198 0.36 19.08 -19.08
N PHE A 199 1.30 19.28 -20.00
CA PHE A 199 1.35 20.48 -20.82
C PHE A 199 2.04 20.21 -22.15
N GLN A 200 1.60 20.92 -23.20
CA GLN A 200 2.22 20.87 -24.51
C GLN A 200 2.07 22.22 -25.20
N THR A 201 3.16 22.71 -25.77
CA THR A 201 3.17 23.99 -26.50
C THR A 201 4.15 23.94 -27.66
N THR A 202 4.05 24.91 -28.57
CA THR A 202 4.90 24.98 -29.76
C THR A 202 5.19 26.43 -30.11
N ASN A 203 6.47 26.79 -30.09
CA ASN A 203 6.95 28.08 -30.57
C ASN A 203 7.36 27.93 -32.05
N LYS A 204 6.57 28.52 -32.95
CA LYS A 204 6.87 28.56 -34.39
C LYS A 204 7.64 29.82 -34.81
N GLY A 205 7.81 30.78 -33.90
CA GLY A 205 8.51 32.03 -34.13
C GLY A 205 10.02 31.87 -34.22
N SER A 206 10.69 32.98 -34.53
CA SER A 206 12.14 33.10 -34.61
C SER A 206 12.78 33.56 -33.29
N THR A 207 11.98 33.92 -32.29
CA THR A 207 12.42 34.40 -30.97
C THR A 207 11.90 33.50 -29.85
N GLU A 208 12.55 33.53 -28.68
CA GLU A 208 12.11 32.81 -27.47
C GLU A 208 10.73 33.31 -27.01
N GLN A 209 9.90 32.40 -26.52
CA GLN A 209 8.57 32.71 -25.97
C GLN A 209 8.43 32.14 -24.57
N ALA A 210 7.83 32.88 -23.65
CA ALA A 210 7.44 32.35 -22.35
C ALA A 210 6.04 31.72 -22.46
N ALA A 211 5.83 30.60 -21.76
CA ALA A 211 4.51 30.04 -21.54
C ALA A 211 4.33 29.66 -20.08
N GLU A 212 3.15 29.96 -19.57
CA GLU A 212 2.74 29.55 -18.23
C GLU A 212 1.97 28.23 -18.29
N TYR A 213 2.15 27.40 -17.27
CA TYR A 213 1.39 26.18 -17.09
C TYR A 213 1.11 25.97 -15.60
N LYS A 214 0.00 25.28 -15.30
CA LYS A 214 -0.37 24.93 -13.94
C LYS A 214 -0.20 23.44 -13.70
N THR A 215 0.25 23.10 -12.50
CA THR A 215 0.35 21.71 -12.04
C THR A 215 -0.35 21.58 -10.71
N THR A 216 -0.77 20.36 -10.39
CA THR A 216 -1.29 20.02 -9.07
C THR A 216 -0.23 19.21 -8.34
N VAL A 217 0.21 19.69 -7.19
CA VAL A 217 1.14 18.98 -6.31
C VAL A 217 0.41 18.63 -5.03
N GLY A 218 0.59 17.40 -4.53
CA GLY A 218 -0.09 16.90 -3.34
C GLY A 218 -1.18 15.87 -3.65
N ILE A 219 -1.95 15.52 -2.62
CA ILE A 219 -3.00 14.52 -2.65
C ILE A 219 -4.30 15.15 -3.15
N SER A 220 -4.79 14.65 -4.27
CA SER A 220 -6.11 14.94 -4.84
C SER A 220 -6.92 13.64 -4.93
N LYS A 221 -8.25 13.76 -5.01
CA LYS A 221 -9.12 12.59 -5.17
C LYS A 221 -9.37 12.30 -6.65
N SER A 222 -9.56 11.03 -6.98
CA SER A 222 -10.05 10.63 -8.30
C SER A 222 -11.55 10.86 -8.48
N GLU A 223 -12.31 10.91 -7.38
CA GLU A 223 -13.77 11.04 -7.35
C GLU A 223 -14.20 12.31 -6.57
N SER A 224 -15.33 12.91 -6.95
CA SER A 224 -15.86 14.19 -6.44
C SER A 224 -16.39 14.18 -5.00
N SER A 225 -16.14 13.13 -4.20
CA SER A 225 -16.65 13.04 -2.83
C SER A 225 -15.96 14.06 -1.89
N SER A 226 -16.65 14.51 -0.84
CA SER A 226 -16.24 15.64 0.02
C SER A 226 -15.35 15.28 1.23
N HIS A 227 -14.89 14.03 1.38
CA HIS A 227 -14.12 13.60 2.57
C HIS A 227 -12.80 14.37 2.80
N THR A 228 -12.58 14.92 3.98
CA THR A 228 -11.30 15.59 4.29
C THR A 228 -10.15 14.57 4.33
N ILE A 229 -9.01 14.92 3.72
CA ILE A 229 -7.77 14.15 3.85
C ILE A 229 -7.31 14.29 5.30
N THR A 230 -7.29 13.18 6.04
CA THR A 230 -6.83 13.16 7.43
C THR A 230 -5.36 12.77 7.50
N HIS A 231 -4.72 13.02 8.64
CA HIS A 231 -3.35 12.58 8.90
C HIS A 231 -3.18 11.06 8.68
N SER A 232 -4.19 10.26 9.02
CA SER A 232 -4.18 8.81 8.83
C SER A 232 -4.17 8.38 7.35
N VAL A 233 -4.90 9.10 6.49
CA VAL A 233 -4.89 8.88 5.03
C VAL A 233 -3.49 9.18 4.48
N SER A 234 -2.94 10.35 4.83
CA SER A 234 -1.59 10.75 4.39
C SER A 234 -0.53 9.76 4.86
N PHE A 235 -0.67 9.24 6.09
CA PHE A 235 0.24 8.23 6.64
C PHE A 235 0.14 6.90 5.90
N GLU A 236 -1.07 6.39 5.67
CA GLU A 236 -1.31 5.16 4.90
C GLU A 236 -0.71 5.28 3.48
N ILE A 237 -0.98 6.38 2.79
CA ILE A 237 -0.41 6.67 1.47
C ILE A 237 1.12 6.68 1.55
N SER A 238 1.72 7.49 2.43
CA SER A 238 3.18 7.60 2.57
C SER A 238 3.84 6.24 2.85
N SER A 239 3.26 5.44 3.75
CA SER A 239 3.76 4.10 4.08
C SER A 239 3.77 3.17 2.87
N SER A 240 2.75 3.27 2.02
CA SER A 240 2.60 2.41 0.84
C SER A 240 3.60 2.74 -0.26
N PHE A 241 3.92 4.03 -0.47
CA PHE A 241 4.97 4.44 -1.40
C PHE A 241 6.36 3.98 -0.91
N LYS A 242 6.69 4.21 0.37
CA LYS A 242 7.94 3.71 0.98
C LYS A 242 8.11 2.20 0.84
N ALA A 243 7.03 1.45 1.05
CA ALA A 243 7.05 -0.01 0.95
C ALA A 243 7.17 -0.54 -0.48
N VAL A 244 6.78 0.25 -1.50
CA VAL A 244 7.06 -0.08 -2.91
C VAL A 244 8.53 0.16 -3.23
N ASP A 245 9.11 1.23 -2.72
CA ASP A 245 10.53 1.54 -2.92
C ASP A 245 11.46 0.48 -2.32
N PHE A 246 11.14 -0.10 -1.15
CA PHE A 246 11.93 -1.23 -0.62
C PHE A 246 11.93 -2.46 -1.55
N SER A 247 10.90 -2.59 -2.40
CA SER A 247 10.81 -3.66 -3.41
C SER A 247 11.35 -3.27 -4.80
N ALA A 248 11.64 -1.99 -5.05
CA ALA A 248 12.06 -1.46 -6.36
C ALA A 248 13.32 -0.59 -6.24
N SER A 249 14.38 -0.89 -7.01
CA SER A 249 15.75 -0.33 -6.90
C SER A 249 15.93 1.12 -6.37
N THR A 250 17.01 1.34 -5.59
CA THR A 250 17.54 2.57 -4.92
C THR A 250 17.37 3.92 -5.62
N SER A 251 17.19 3.94 -6.94
CA SER A 251 16.89 5.17 -7.70
C SER A 251 15.53 5.79 -7.39
N LEU A 252 14.54 5.00 -6.95
CA LEU A 252 13.19 5.48 -6.63
C LEU A 252 13.13 6.01 -5.19
N GLU A 253 13.81 5.34 -4.26
CA GLU A 253 13.98 5.75 -2.86
C GLU A 253 14.45 7.21 -2.73
N ASN A 254 15.53 7.58 -3.42
CA ASN A 254 16.04 8.95 -3.45
C ASN A 254 15.06 9.96 -4.08
N SER A 255 14.10 9.52 -4.88
CA SER A 255 13.13 10.41 -5.50
C SER A 255 11.96 10.74 -4.56
N TRP A 256 11.51 9.77 -3.75
CA TRP A 256 10.38 9.90 -2.83
C TRP A 256 10.76 10.38 -1.43
N GLU A 257 11.92 9.96 -0.88
CA GLU A 257 12.38 10.43 0.44
C GLU A 257 12.80 11.90 0.44
N ASN A 258 13.37 12.39 -0.67
CA ASN A 258 13.91 13.75 -0.76
C ASN A 258 12.84 14.84 -0.98
N THR A 259 11.59 14.46 -1.31
CA THR A 259 10.46 15.40 -1.39
C THR A 259 9.78 15.52 -0.03
N LYS A 260 10.34 16.36 0.85
CA LYS A 260 9.74 16.68 2.15
C LYS A 260 8.37 17.36 1.98
N SER A 261 7.40 16.80 2.72
CA SER A 261 6.09 17.29 3.19
C SER A 261 4.97 17.70 2.22
N SER A 262 5.18 18.30 1.04
CA SER A 262 4.02 18.82 0.27
C SER A 262 3.24 17.75 -0.53
N THR A 263 3.89 16.68 -0.99
CA THR A 263 3.27 15.64 -1.84
C THR A 263 2.23 14.79 -1.09
N PHE A 264 2.31 14.74 0.25
CA PHE A 264 1.36 14.03 1.11
C PHE A 264 0.41 14.97 1.86
N GLU A 265 0.42 16.25 1.52
CA GLU A 265 -0.56 17.24 1.96
C GLU A 265 -1.72 17.34 0.94
N THR A 266 -2.78 18.05 1.32
CA THR A 266 -3.86 18.41 0.38
C THR A 266 -3.29 19.08 -0.86
N ALA A 267 -3.80 18.69 -2.03
CA ALA A 267 -3.39 19.23 -3.32
C ALA A 267 -3.42 20.76 -3.36
N LYS A 268 -2.39 21.33 -3.98
CA LYS A 268 -2.23 22.76 -4.26
C LYS A 268 -1.96 22.94 -5.75
N GLU A 269 -2.58 23.94 -6.36
CA GLU A 269 -2.21 24.36 -7.71
C GLU A 269 -0.94 25.22 -7.63
N VAL A 270 0.03 24.91 -8.48
CA VAL A 270 1.26 25.69 -8.65
C VAL A 270 1.33 26.17 -10.09
N THR A 271 1.51 27.48 -10.27
CA THR A 271 1.75 28.07 -11.59
C THR A 271 3.25 28.16 -11.83
N HIS A 272 3.68 27.69 -12.99
CA HIS A 272 5.06 27.71 -13.43
C HIS A 272 5.17 28.45 -14.78
N SER A 273 6.37 28.97 -15.06
CA SER A 273 6.68 29.60 -16.34
C SER A 273 7.87 28.89 -16.99
N LEU A 274 7.76 28.64 -18.30
CA LEU A 274 8.78 27.99 -19.11
C LEU A 274 9.17 28.85 -20.29
N LYS A 275 10.47 28.96 -20.55
CA LYS A 275 11.02 29.58 -21.76
C LYS A 275 11.10 28.53 -22.87
N ILE A 276 10.48 28.84 -24.01
CA ILE A 276 10.39 27.97 -25.18
C ILE A 276 11.29 28.53 -26.28
N PRO A 277 12.36 27.83 -26.67
CA PRO A 277 13.23 28.27 -27.74
C PRO A 277 12.47 28.44 -29.07
N PRO A 278 12.99 29.25 -30.00
CA PRO A 278 12.45 29.37 -31.36
C PRO A 278 12.30 27.99 -32.01
N LYS A 279 11.31 27.85 -32.88
CA LYS A 279 11.12 26.66 -33.73
C LYS A 279 11.13 25.34 -32.95
N THR A 280 10.53 25.31 -31.77
CA THR A 280 10.58 24.15 -30.86
C THR A 280 9.19 23.81 -30.34
N LYS A 281 8.89 22.51 -30.28
CA LYS A 281 7.75 21.94 -29.56
C LYS A 281 8.24 21.40 -28.22
N ILE A 282 7.53 21.74 -27.15
CA ILE A 282 7.79 21.23 -25.81
C ILE A 282 6.58 20.43 -25.34
N THR A 283 6.83 19.24 -24.79
CA THR A 283 5.86 18.44 -24.05
C THR A 283 6.38 18.21 -22.63
N LEU A 284 5.58 18.51 -21.63
CA LEU A 284 5.89 18.36 -20.22
C LEU A 284 5.07 17.22 -19.62
N TYR A 285 5.74 16.40 -18.82
CA TYR A 285 5.16 15.30 -18.07
C TYR A 285 5.41 15.48 -16.58
N GLN A 286 4.42 15.13 -15.74
CA GLN A 286 4.53 15.11 -14.29
C GLN A 286 4.44 13.66 -13.80
N LEU A 287 5.25 13.31 -12.80
CA LEU A 287 5.09 12.05 -12.09
C LEU A 287 3.83 12.11 -11.22
N ILE A 288 2.83 11.30 -11.55
CA ILE A 288 1.58 11.16 -10.81
C ILE A 288 1.51 9.73 -10.27
N GLY A 289 1.35 9.62 -8.95
CA GLY A 289 1.02 8.38 -8.27
C GLY A 289 -0.49 8.20 -8.16
N ASN A 290 -0.99 6.98 -8.29
CA ASN A 290 -2.37 6.61 -8.00
C ASN A 290 -2.39 5.60 -6.85
N TYR A 291 -3.11 5.94 -5.79
CA TYR A 291 -3.28 5.10 -4.62
C TYR A 291 -4.66 4.45 -4.63
N ALA A 292 -4.68 3.14 -4.85
CA ALA A 292 -5.88 2.30 -4.84
C ALA A 292 -7.04 2.78 -5.73
N GLY A 293 -6.76 3.53 -6.80
CA GLY A 293 -7.80 4.15 -7.63
C GLY A 293 -8.56 5.30 -6.95
N LYS A 294 -8.21 5.68 -5.71
CA LYS A 294 -8.94 6.66 -4.90
C LYS A 294 -8.27 8.01 -4.79
N PHE A 295 -6.94 8.04 -4.78
CA PHE A 295 -6.19 9.28 -4.66
C PHE A 295 -5.13 9.39 -5.75
N ASN A 296 -5.01 10.58 -6.33
CA ASN A 296 -3.93 10.96 -7.23
C ASN A 296 -2.95 11.84 -6.46
N ILE A 297 -1.67 11.53 -6.59
CA ILE A 297 -0.59 12.13 -5.83
C ILE A 297 0.33 12.78 -6.85
N GLY A 298 0.17 14.09 -7.02
CA GLY A 298 1.03 14.88 -7.90
C GLY A 298 2.36 15.14 -7.20
N ALA A 299 3.44 14.58 -7.72
CA ALA A 299 4.78 14.88 -7.23
C ALA A 299 5.35 16.11 -7.94
N ASP A 300 6.25 16.83 -7.26
CA ASP A 300 7.00 17.95 -7.84
C ASP A 300 8.21 17.45 -8.64
N ASN A 301 7.95 16.48 -9.53
CA ASN A 301 8.94 15.78 -10.33
C ASN A 301 8.48 15.77 -11.78
N TYR A 302 9.24 16.41 -12.66
CA TYR A 302 8.85 16.62 -14.05
C TYR A 302 9.85 16.03 -15.04
N ALA A 303 9.34 15.71 -16.23
CA ALA A 303 10.14 15.38 -17.40
C ALA A 303 9.73 16.24 -18.59
N ILE A 304 10.71 16.76 -19.32
CA ILE A 304 10.50 17.59 -20.51
C ILE A 304 10.97 16.81 -21.74
N GLU A 305 10.12 16.76 -22.77
CA GLU A 305 10.49 16.39 -24.13
C GLU A 305 10.53 17.64 -25.01
N GLU A 306 11.70 17.92 -25.59
CA GLU A 306 11.90 18.99 -26.57
C GLU A 306 12.06 18.41 -27.97
N GLU A 307 11.28 18.88 -28.94
CA GLU A 307 11.37 18.52 -30.35
C GLU A 307 11.60 19.75 -31.22
N LYS A 308 12.75 19.81 -31.92
CA LYS A 308 13.02 20.86 -32.91
C LYS A 308 12.12 20.68 -34.14
N LEU A 309 11.52 21.79 -34.59
CA LEU A 309 10.63 21.83 -35.76
C LEU A 309 11.41 21.90 -37.07
N GLU A 310 12.62 22.45 -37.05
CA GLU A 310 13.48 22.65 -38.23
C GLU A 310 14.85 21.97 -38.04
N GLY A 311 15.43 21.48 -39.15
CA GLY A 311 16.66 20.68 -39.17
C GLY A 311 16.42 19.19 -38.86
N ALA A 312 17.47 18.48 -38.44
CA ALA A 312 17.33 17.09 -38.00
C ALA A 312 16.45 17.02 -36.74
N LYS A 313 15.29 16.35 -36.82
CA LYS A 313 14.38 16.12 -35.69
C LYS A 313 15.13 15.43 -34.55
N ARG A 314 15.61 16.22 -33.60
CA ARG A 314 16.30 15.74 -32.41
C ARG A 314 15.37 15.96 -31.23
N LYS A 315 15.02 14.85 -30.56
CA LYS A 315 14.32 14.86 -29.28
C LYS A 315 15.32 14.90 -28.14
N ARG A 316 15.14 15.81 -27.20
CA ARG A 316 15.92 15.88 -25.95
C ARG A 316 15.00 15.67 -24.75
N TYR A 317 15.55 15.04 -23.71
CA TYR A 317 14.82 14.64 -22.52
C TYR A 317 15.58 15.10 -21.28
N TYR A 318 14.87 15.74 -20.35
CA TYR A 318 15.45 16.22 -19.09
C TYR A 318 14.51 15.90 -17.93
N LYS A 319 15.10 15.56 -16.77
CA LYS A 319 14.38 15.52 -15.49
C LYS A 319 14.65 16.83 -14.76
N MET A 320 13.63 17.37 -14.13
CA MET A 320 13.76 18.56 -13.29
C MET A 320 13.14 18.30 -11.92
N ARG A 321 13.82 18.79 -10.89
CA ARG A 321 13.20 19.19 -9.63
C ARG A 321 13.05 20.71 -9.64
N PHE A 322 12.02 21.24 -8.99
CA PHE A 322 11.67 22.66 -9.11
C PHE A 322 12.50 23.59 -8.21
N ASP A 323 13.46 23.05 -7.45
CA ASP A 323 14.54 23.79 -6.79
C ASP A 323 15.54 24.42 -7.79
N GLY A 324 15.30 24.27 -9.11
CA GLY A 324 16.01 25.01 -10.16
C GLY A 324 17.35 24.40 -10.57
N GLU A 325 17.78 23.33 -9.90
CA GLU A 325 18.99 22.58 -10.24
C GLU A 325 18.65 21.43 -11.20
N PRO A 326 19.27 21.35 -12.40
CA PRO A 326 19.23 20.12 -13.18
C PRO A 326 19.86 19.00 -12.34
N LEU A 327 19.18 17.86 -12.20
CA LEU A 327 19.83 16.64 -11.69
C LEU A 327 21.06 16.38 -12.58
N GLN A 328 22.26 16.62 -12.06
CA GLN A 328 23.49 16.52 -12.84
C GLN A 328 23.56 15.15 -13.53
N GLY A 329 23.64 15.18 -14.87
CA GLY A 329 23.76 14.01 -15.71
C GLY A 329 22.81 14.04 -16.89
N ALA A 330 23.29 14.55 -18.03
CA ALA A 330 22.67 14.26 -19.31
C ALA A 330 22.69 12.73 -19.52
N MET A 331 21.57 12.05 -19.24
CA MET A 331 21.51 10.62 -19.44
C MET A 331 21.56 10.31 -20.93
N ARG A 332 22.53 9.46 -21.32
CA ARG A 332 22.59 8.88 -22.66
C ARG A 332 21.26 8.19 -22.98
N LYS A 333 20.74 8.45 -24.18
CA LYS A 333 19.49 7.97 -24.83
C LYS A 333 19.09 6.50 -24.54
N GLN A 334 20.06 5.66 -24.19
CA GLN A 334 19.91 4.22 -23.94
C GLN A 334 19.28 3.90 -22.57
N TYR A 335 19.54 4.70 -21.53
CA TYR A 335 18.95 4.52 -20.19
C TYR A 335 17.50 5.02 -20.11
N PHE A 336 17.19 6.08 -20.85
CA PHE A 336 15.83 6.57 -21.00
C PHE A 336 14.96 5.51 -21.68
N LYS A 337 15.36 4.94 -22.83
CA LYS A 337 14.53 3.95 -23.53
C LYS A 337 14.18 2.69 -22.72
N LYS A 338 15.06 2.19 -21.83
CA LYS A 338 14.80 0.96 -21.07
C LYS A 338 13.75 1.21 -19.98
N ARG A 339 13.94 2.23 -19.13
CA ARG A 339 12.95 2.58 -18.09
C ARG A 339 11.71 3.30 -18.63
N PHE A 340 11.84 4.12 -19.66
CA PHE A 340 10.71 4.80 -20.28
C PHE A 340 9.83 3.82 -21.06
N LYS A 341 10.37 2.76 -21.72
CA LYS A 341 9.52 1.69 -22.28
C LYS A 341 8.91 0.79 -21.20
N GLU A 342 9.66 0.45 -20.15
CA GLU A 342 9.14 -0.38 -19.04
C GLU A 342 7.94 0.30 -18.32
N TYR A 343 7.89 1.63 -18.31
CA TYR A 343 6.80 2.41 -17.69
C TYR A 343 5.73 2.95 -18.67
N PHE A 344 6.06 3.27 -19.93
CA PHE A 344 5.07 3.81 -20.90
C PHE A 344 4.35 2.75 -21.73
N GLN A 345 4.72 1.45 -21.66
CA GLN A 345 4.08 0.38 -22.45
C GLN A 345 3.32 -0.67 -21.63
N ARG A 346 3.10 -0.47 -20.33
CA ARG A 346 2.05 -1.22 -19.63
C ARG A 346 0.71 -0.54 -19.90
N LYS A 347 0.18 -0.77 -21.11
CA LYS A 347 -1.26 -0.70 -21.36
C LYS A 347 -1.92 -1.98 -20.86
#